data_AF-A0A3B9GU11-F1
#
_entry.id   AF-A0A3B9GU11-F1
#
_cell.length_a   1.000
_cell.length_b   1.000
_cell.length_c   1.000
_cell.angle_alpha   90.00
_cell.angle_beta   90.00
_cell.angle_gamma   90.00
#
_symmetry.space_group_name_H-M   'P 1'
#
loop_
_entity.id
_entity.type
_entity.pdbx_description
1 polymer ?
#
loop_
_entity_poly.entity_id
_entity_poly.type
_entity_poly.pdbx_seq_one_letter_code
_entity_poly.pdbx_strand_id
1 'polypeptide(L)'
;MNKTADNRLIAVGVLKGAHGVRGDVRVRSFTADPDAVFDFGPLLDEAGKVIVTPKSARPAKGHFIVRPKEQKQKEDWDALRGTLLYVPRASLPEADEDEFYIEDLVGLDVYTGGSERAGRI
;
A
#
# COMPACT_ATOMS: atom_id res chain seq x y z
N MET A 1 -29.21 14.89 -1.18
CA MET A 1 -28.81 13.46 -1.24
C MET A 1 -27.31 13.40 -0.95
N ASN A 2 -26.95 13.28 0.33
CA ASN A 2 -25.56 13.24 0.78
C ASN A 2 -24.98 11.85 0.51
N LYS A 3 -24.29 11.67 -0.62
CA LYS A 3 -23.23 10.66 -0.69
C LYS A 3 -21.97 11.29 -0.09
N THR A 4 -21.91 11.39 1.24
CA THR A 4 -20.61 11.34 1.89
C THR A 4 -20.17 9.90 1.68
N ALA A 5 -19.55 9.62 0.54
CA ALA A 5 -18.93 8.33 0.32
C ALA A 5 -17.96 8.17 1.49
N ASP A 6 -18.21 7.16 2.32
CA ASP A 6 -17.26 6.64 3.28
C ASP A 6 -15.99 6.30 2.48
N ASN A 7 -15.11 7.29 2.33
CA ASN A 7 -13.82 7.14 1.67
C ASN A 7 -12.87 6.46 2.65
N ARG A 8 -13.34 5.32 3.18
CA ARG A 8 -12.66 4.55 4.20
C ARG A 8 -11.53 3.82 3.48
N LEU A 9 -10.34 4.39 3.63
CA LEU A 9 -9.10 3.87 3.10
C LEU A 9 -8.59 2.79 4.05
N ILE A 10 -8.36 1.59 3.53
CA ILE A 10 -7.82 0.48 4.30
C ILE A 10 -6.35 0.36 4.00
N ALA A 11 -5.51 0.44 5.04
CA ALA A 11 -4.08 0.21 4.93
C ALA A 11 -3.84 -1.27 4.60
N VAL A 12 -3.25 -1.52 3.44
CA VAL A 12 -3.03 -2.88 2.92
C VAL A 12 -1.56 -3.23 2.79
N GLY A 13 -0.67 -2.25 2.92
CA GLY A 13 0.76 -2.49 2.82
C GLY A 13 1.61 -1.25 3.00
N VAL A 14 2.90 -1.41 2.76
CA VAL A 14 3.89 -0.33 2.81
C VAL A 14 4.82 -0.40 1.62
N LEU A 15 5.17 0.76 1.07
CA LEU A 15 6.15 0.90 0.01
C LEU A 15 7.57 0.76 0.60
N LYS A 16 8.35 -0.20 0.13
CA LYS A 16 9.73 -0.48 0.58
C LYS A 16 10.80 0.19 -0.30
N GLY A 17 10.39 0.92 -1.32
CA GLY A 17 11.25 1.67 -2.24
C GLY A 17 11.36 1.01 -3.62
N ALA A 18 12.21 1.55 -4.49
CA ALA A 18 12.36 1.05 -5.84
C ALA A 18 12.97 -0.36 -5.91
N HIS A 19 12.62 -1.10 -6.96
CA HIS A 19 13.23 -2.36 -7.37
C HIS A 19 13.97 -2.19 -8.71
N GLY A 20 15.29 -2.32 -8.69
CA GLY A 20 16.12 -2.22 -9.89
C GLY A 20 16.12 -0.81 -10.52
N VAL A 21 16.44 -0.76 -11.81
CA VAL A 21 16.54 0.49 -12.62
C VAL A 21 15.37 0.67 -13.58
N ARG A 22 14.45 -0.30 -13.63
CA ARG A 22 13.31 -0.32 -14.57
C ARG A 22 12.08 0.43 -14.07
N GLY A 23 12.16 1.05 -12.89
CA GLY A 23 11.04 1.75 -12.26
C GLY A 23 10.05 0.83 -11.55
N ASP A 24 10.37 -0.45 -11.36
CA ASP A 24 9.58 -1.36 -10.54
C ASP A 24 9.67 -0.94 -9.06
N VAL A 25 8.70 -1.33 -8.24
CA VAL A 25 8.65 -0.96 -6.81
C VAL A 25 8.52 -2.19 -5.93
N ARG A 26 9.08 -2.10 -4.73
CA ARG A 26 8.89 -3.10 -3.68
C ARG A 26 7.75 -2.67 -2.79
N VAL A 27 6.73 -3.51 -2.68
CA VAL A 27 5.61 -3.32 -1.76
C VAL A 27 5.58 -4.50 -0.81
N ARG A 28 5.41 -4.24 0.49
CA ARG A 28 5.10 -5.29 1.45
C ARG A 28 3.63 -5.17 1.78
N SER A 29 2.83 -6.15 1.38
CA SER A 29 1.43 -6.22 1.81
C SER A 29 1.35 -6.76 3.24
N PHE A 30 0.28 -6.38 3.92
CA PHE A 30 -0.11 -6.88 5.23
C PHE A 30 -1.40 -7.70 5.16
N THR A 31 -2.03 -7.80 3.99
CA THR A 31 -3.27 -8.54 3.79
C THR A 31 -3.07 -10.06 3.91
N ALA A 32 -4.13 -10.75 4.32
CA ALA A 32 -4.17 -12.21 4.38
C ALA A 32 -3.95 -12.84 2.99
N ASP A 33 -4.46 -12.18 1.95
CA ASP A 33 -4.18 -12.50 0.55
C ASP A 33 -3.34 -11.37 -0.10
N PRO A 34 -2.01 -11.53 -0.13
CA PRO A 34 -1.08 -10.52 -0.61
C PRO A 34 -1.16 -10.19 -2.10
N ASP A 35 -1.56 -11.15 -2.93
CA ASP A 35 -1.51 -11.01 -4.39
C ASP A 35 -2.77 -10.29 -4.90
N ALA A 36 -3.92 -10.60 -4.28
CA ALA A 36 -5.21 -10.00 -4.58
C ALA A 36 -5.24 -8.47 -4.39
N VAL A 37 -4.43 -7.94 -3.46
CA VAL A 37 -4.36 -6.49 -3.19
C VAL A 37 -4.01 -5.67 -4.44
N PHE A 38 -3.22 -6.24 -5.35
CA PHE A 38 -2.78 -5.57 -6.56
C PHE A 38 -3.79 -5.69 -7.71
N ASP A 39 -4.81 -6.53 -7.56
CA ASP A 39 -5.90 -6.71 -8.52
C ASP A 39 -7.09 -5.80 -8.20
N PHE A 40 -7.30 -5.44 -6.92
CA PHE A 40 -8.38 -4.55 -6.48
C PHE A 40 -8.31 -3.12 -7.03
N GLY A 41 -7.12 -2.68 -7.47
CA GLY A 41 -6.95 -1.40 -8.17
C GLY A 41 -5.74 -0.59 -7.72
N PRO A 42 -5.78 0.75 -7.90
CA PRO A 42 -4.66 1.61 -7.56
C PRO A 42 -4.46 1.70 -6.05
N LEU A 43 -3.19 1.66 -5.63
CA LEU A 43 -2.77 1.89 -4.27
C LEU A 43 -2.63 3.39 -4.02
N LEU A 44 -3.32 3.84 -2.99
CA LEU A 44 -3.47 5.22 -2.55
C LEU A 44 -2.55 5.51 -1.35
N ASP A 45 -2.32 6.78 -1.03
CA ASP A 45 -1.79 7.20 0.27
C ASP A 45 -2.92 7.45 1.28
N GLU A 46 -2.55 7.88 2.49
CA GLU A 46 -3.51 8.25 3.55
C GLU A 46 -4.46 9.39 3.14
N ALA A 47 -4.03 10.24 2.20
CA ALA A 47 -4.81 11.36 1.69
C ALA A 47 -5.73 10.95 0.52
N GLY A 48 -5.72 9.67 0.11
CA GLY A 48 -6.50 9.14 -1.00
C GLY A 48 -5.93 9.47 -2.38
N LYS A 49 -4.66 9.88 -2.46
CA LYS A 49 -3.97 10.14 -3.72
C LYS A 49 -3.37 8.85 -4.27
N VAL A 50 -3.54 8.60 -5.56
CA VAL A 50 -2.92 7.45 -6.24
C VAL A 50 -1.39 7.56 -6.20
N ILE A 51 -0.76 6.59 -5.55
CA ILE A 51 0.71 6.48 -5.44
C ILE A 51 1.24 5.44 -6.43
N VAL A 52 0.61 4.28 -6.51
CA VAL A 52 1.04 3.15 -7.36
C VAL A 52 -0.18 2.57 -8.05
N THR A 53 -0.19 2.56 -9.37
CA THR A 53 -1.17 1.77 -10.13
C THR A 53 -0.50 0.45 -10.55
N PRO A 54 -0.75 -0.67 -9.85
CA PRO A 54 -0.17 -1.96 -10.22
C PRO A 54 -0.64 -2.38 -11.62
N LYS A 55 0.30 -2.62 -12.53
CA LYS A 55 0.05 -3.30 -13.82
C LYS A 55 0.28 -4.79 -13.76
N SER A 56 1.25 -5.18 -12.95
CA SER A 56 1.60 -6.57 -12.68
C SER A 56 2.32 -6.60 -11.34
N ALA A 57 1.93 -7.51 -10.46
CA ALA A 57 2.67 -7.79 -9.25
C ALA A 57 3.27 -9.20 -9.35
N ARG A 58 4.38 -9.42 -8.66
CA ARG A 58 4.92 -10.76 -8.46
C ARG A 58 5.41 -10.93 -7.03
N PRO A 59 5.14 -12.07 -6.38
CA PRO A 59 5.69 -12.37 -5.08
C PRO A 59 7.22 -12.49 -5.15
N ALA A 60 7.89 -12.01 -4.11
CA ALA A 60 9.31 -12.13 -3.87
C ALA A 60 9.55 -12.45 -2.38
N LYS A 61 10.81 -12.62 -1.98
CA LYS A 61 11.16 -13.08 -0.63
C LYS A 61 10.76 -12.03 0.44
N GLY A 62 9.57 -12.18 1.02
CA GLY A 62 9.01 -11.31 2.06
C GLY A 62 8.48 -9.95 1.57
N HIS A 63 8.30 -9.77 0.26
CA HIS A 63 7.75 -8.57 -0.35
C HIS A 63 7.24 -8.89 -1.77
N PHE A 64 6.56 -7.94 -2.40
CA PHE A 64 6.07 -8.00 -3.76
C PHE A 64 6.83 -7.00 -4.61
N ILE A 65 7.10 -7.40 -5.85
CA ILE A 65 7.67 -6.51 -6.86
C ILE A 65 6.52 -6.13 -7.78
N VAL A 66 6.11 -4.88 -7.67
CA VAL A 66 4.98 -4.32 -8.41
C VAL A 66 5.55 -3.49 -9.55
N ARG A 67 5.01 -3.71 -10.74
CA ARG A 67 5.27 -2.85 -11.88
C ARG A 67 4.20 -1.76 -11.92
N PRO A 68 4.53 -0.51 -11.57
CA PRO A 68 3.59 0.60 -11.66
C PRO A 68 3.28 0.94 -13.12
N LYS A 69 2.11 1.55 -13.35
CA LYS A 69 1.83 2.26 -14.61
C LYS A 69 2.62 3.56 -14.69
N GLU A 70 2.87 4.18 -13.54
CA GLU A 70 3.65 5.39 -13.38
C GLU A 70 5.11 5.15 -13.73
N GLN A 71 5.65 5.95 -14.64
CA GLN A 71 7.08 5.92 -14.95
C GLN A 71 7.82 6.83 -13.96
N LYS A 72 8.13 6.27 -12.79
CA LYS A 72 8.91 6.93 -11.74
C LYS A 72 10.31 6.35 -11.67
N GLN A 73 11.29 7.22 -11.43
CA GLN A 73 12.69 6.82 -11.29
C GLN A 73 12.93 6.22 -9.90
N LYS A 74 14.10 5.61 -9.71
CA LYS A 74 14.50 5.05 -8.41
C LYS A 74 14.40 6.09 -7.29
N GLU A 75 14.85 7.32 -7.52
CA GLU A 75 14.80 8.41 -6.53
C GLU A 75 13.38 8.78 -6.12
N ASP A 76 12.43 8.86 -7.05
CA ASP A 76 11.01 9.10 -6.74
C ASP A 76 10.44 8.01 -5.81
N TRP A 77 10.78 6.75 -6.08
CA TRP A 77 10.30 5.64 -5.29
C TRP A 77 10.99 5.53 -3.93
N ASP A 78 12.28 5.88 -3.86
CA ASP A 78 13.01 5.91 -2.60
C ASP A 78 12.52 7.06 -1.71
N ALA A 79 12.14 8.20 -2.29
CA ALA A 79 11.47 9.30 -1.57
C ALA A 79 10.12 8.89 -0.96
N LEU A 80 9.43 7.91 -1.56
CA LEU A 80 8.17 7.35 -1.07
C LEU A 80 8.38 6.11 -0.17
N ARG A 81 9.62 5.75 0.14
CA ARG A 81 9.91 4.61 1.00
C ARG A 81 9.34 4.83 2.41
N GLY A 82 8.63 3.83 2.92
CA GLY A 82 7.94 3.89 4.20
C GLY A 82 6.51 4.43 4.11
N THR A 83 6.09 4.89 2.93
CA THR A 83 4.70 5.34 2.72
C THR A 83 3.75 4.15 2.84
N LEU A 84 2.73 4.30 3.69
CA LEU A 84 1.63 3.35 3.78
C LEU A 84 0.77 3.42 2.52
N LEU A 85 0.37 2.24 2.06
CA LEU A 85 -0.44 2.07 0.87
C LEU A 85 -1.83 1.62 1.29
N TYR A 86 -2.82 2.32 0.73
CA TYR A 86 -4.22 2.16 1.06
C TYR A 86 -5.01 1.77 -0.19
N VAL A 87 -6.14 1.11 0.01
CA VAL A 87 -7.14 0.91 -1.03
C VAL A 87 -8.50 1.37 -0.51
N PRO A 88 -9.39 1.87 -1.39
CA PRO A 88 -10.75 2.18 -0.96
C PRO A 88 -11.47 0.89 -0.60
N ARG A 89 -12.19 0.88 0.52
CA ARG A 89 -13.05 -0.27 0.90
C ARG A 89 -14.03 -0.66 -0.20
N ALA A 90 -14.46 0.30 -1.01
CA ALA A 90 -15.33 0.09 -2.16
C ALA A 90 -14.66 -0.64 -3.35
N SER A 91 -13.32 -0.70 -3.39
CA SER A 91 -12.57 -1.48 -4.39
C SER A 91 -12.33 -2.93 -3.97
N LEU A 92 -12.43 -3.21 -2.67
CA LEU A 92 -12.45 -4.59 -2.19
C LEU A 92 -13.81 -5.19 -2.56
N PRO A 93 -13.87 -6.47 -2.95
CA PRO A 93 -15.15 -7.16 -3.09
C PRO A 93 -15.96 -6.98 -1.79
N GLU A 94 -17.28 -6.97 -1.91
CA GLU A 94 -18.17 -7.02 -0.76
C GLU A 94 -17.91 -8.34 -0.04
N ALA A 95 -16.94 -8.34 0.89
CA ALA A 95 -16.79 -9.41 1.85
C ALA A 95 -18.13 -9.53 2.59
N ASP A 96 -18.78 -10.68 2.43
CA ASP A 96 -19.74 -11.18 3.39
C ASP A 96 -19.12 -11.08 4.79
N GLU A 97 -19.95 -10.85 5.79
CA GLU A 97 -19.67 -10.29 7.13
C GLU A 97 -18.64 -11.06 8.00
N ASP A 98 -17.95 -12.06 7.43
CA ASP A 98 -17.01 -12.99 8.08
C ASP A 98 -15.56 -12.91 7.55
N GLU A 99 -15.27 -12.15 6.49
CA GLU A 99 -13.88 -11.97 6.00
C GLU A 99 -13.21 -10.73 6.60
N PHE A 100 -12.40 -10.98 7.63
CA PHE A 100 -11.52 -9.98 8.24
C PHE A 100 -10.41 -9.56 7.25
N TYR A 101 -10.65 -8.52 6.45
CA TYR A 101 -9.55 -7.64 6.07
C TYR A 101 -9.01 -7.05 7.36
N ILE A 102 -7.69 -7.07 7.55
CA ILE A 102 -7.06 -6.74 8.84
C ILE A 102 -7.32 -5.27 9.19
N GLU A 103 -8.49 -5.00 9.77
CA GLU A 103 -8.88 -3.74 10.39
C GLU A 103 -8.10 -3.49 11.68
N ASP A 104 -7.41 -4.54 12.19
CA ASP A 104 -6.68 -4.53 13.46
C ASP A 104 -5.16 -4.51 13.27
N LEU A 105 -4.63 -3.58 12.46
CA LEU A 105 -3.22 -3.19 12.55
C LEU A 105 -3.04 -1.96 13.45
N VAL A 106 -3.70 -1.97 14.61
CA VAL A 106 -3.23 -1.29 15.80
C VAL A 106 -1.94 -2.01 16.24
N GLY A 107 -0.77 -1.61 15.72
CA GLY A 107 0.51 -2.10 16.24
C GLY A 107 1.66 -2.34 15.28
N LEU A 108 1.61 -1.88 14.04
CA LEU A 108 2.84 -1.80 13.23
C LEU A 108 3.38 -0.39 13.26
N ASP A 109 4.47 -0.18 14.02
CA ASP A 109 5.33 1.00 13.97
C ASP A 109 5.55 1.46 12.52
N VAL A 110 4.80 2.50 12.16
CA VAL A 110 4.96 3.22 10.90
C VAL A 110 6.16 4.13 11.13
N TYR A 111 7.35 3.64 10.75
CA TYR A 111 8.51 4.52 10.67
C TYR A 111 8.25 5.57 9.60
N THR A 112 7.75 6.73 10.02
CA THR A 112 7.82 7.96 9.24
C THR A 112 9.31 8.21 9.03
N GLY A 113 9.76 8.16 7.78
CA GLY A 113 11.16 8.41 7.43
C GLY A 113 11.53 9.87 7.65
N GLY A 114 11.72 10.26 8.90
CA GLY A 114 12.38 11.47 9.32
C GLY A 114 13.44 11.05 10.33
N SER A 115 14.67 11.46 10.11
CA SER A 115 15.85 11.11 10.88
C SER A 115 15.82 11.66 12.32
N GLU A 116 14.78 11.43 13.12
CA GLU A 116 14.77 11.75 14.55
C GLU A 116 14.09 10.64 15.37
N ARG A 117 14.78 10.21 16.42
CA ARG A 117 14.40 9.13 17.33
C ARG A 117 13.21 9.59 18.17
N ALA A 118 12.05 8.93 18.06
CA ALA A 118 11.00 9.01 19.08
C ALA A 118 11.09 7.79 19.98
N GLY A 119 11.22 8.03 21.29
CA GLY A 119 11.60 7.06 22.31
C GLY A 119 10.53 6.04 22.69
N ARG A 120 10.93 5.17 23.61
CA ARG A 120 10.18 4.03 24.19
C ARG A 120 9.01 4.50 25.07
N ILE A 121 7.86 3.85 24.89
CA ILE A 121 7.02 3.27 25.95
C ILE A 121 6.31 2.05 25.37
#